data_AF-A0A6I7QDL7-F1
#
_entry.id   AF-A0A6I7QDL7-F1
#
_cell.length_a   1.000
_cell.length_b   1.000
_cell.length_c   1.000
_cell.angle_alpha   90.00
_cell.angle_beta   90.00
_cell.angle_gamma   90.00
#
_symmetry.space_group_name_H-M   'P 1'
#
loop_
_entity.id
_entity.type
_entity.pdbx_description
1 polymer ?
#
loop_
_entity_poly.entity_id
_entity_poly.type
_entity_poly.pdbx_seq_one_letter_code
_entity_poly.pdbx_strand_id
1 'polypeptide(L)'
;MSDYNDLPEFSEENEEPEIWDEHRWEEFMREADKRTDKFSSLFEEYIDHPDRERIIAREMGWDHLLEMMDQEEEEDASDELEEEFFVDEFDEGEEWKYATGYDVPTQFDDVENFPLYQKAYQFTLHSIRLVEEQLKEVNDEAVNAFASSVIIPPAKIAGAFGFGFELESLGGNIANNKRGLSAANKMLKALQDLRDKEILDQETFQEYYTLGKEVRDELAIYIVELRERFRRGIP
;
A
#
# COMPACT_ATOMS: atom_id res chain seq x y z
N MET A 1 48.83 -32.59 -16.31
CA MET A 1 47.55 -32.42 -17.03
C MET A 1 46.63 -33.50 -16.46
N SER A 2 45.71 -33.22 -15.56
CA SER A 2 44.84 -32.05 -15.49
C SER A 2 44.61 -31.64 -14.05
N ASP A 3 44.88 -30.36 -13.74
CA ASP A 3 44.39 -29.69 -12.55
C ASP A 3 42.89 -29.49 -12.73
N TYR A 4 42.08 -30.06 -11.84
CA TYR A 4 40.63 -29.87 -11.75
C TYR A 4 40.29 -29.63 -10.28
N ASN A 5 40.85 -28.58 -9.68
CA ASN A 5 40.58 -28.27 -8.28
C ASN A 5 40.71 -26.77 -7.95
N ASP A 6 40.37 -25.89 -8.89
CA ASP A 6 40.21 -24.46 -8.62
C ASP A 6 38.93 -23.96 -9.31
N LEU A 7 37.78 -24.30 -8.74
CA LEU A 7 36.60 -23.45 -8.85
C LEU A 7 36.62 -22.56 -7.60
N PRO A 8 36.57 -21.23 -7.74
CA PRO A 8 36.48 -20.36 -6.58
C PRO A 8 35.21 -20.72 -5.82
N GLU A 9 35.34 -21.12 -4.55
CA GLU A 9 34.25 -21.03 -3.60
C GLU A 9 33.77 -19.59 -3.64
N PHE A 10 32.62 -19.34 -4.27
CA PHE A 10 31.82 -18.17 -3.97
C PHE A 10 31.42 -18.34 -2.51
N SER A 11 32.22 -17.76 -1.61
CA SER A 11 31.71 -17.43 -0.29
C SER A 11 30.67 -16.35 -0.54
N GLU A 12 29.41 -16.76 -0.71
CA GLU A 12 28.29 -15.91 -0.32
C GLU A 12 28.58 -15.55 1.14
N GLU A 13 29.11 -14.34 1.35
CA GLU A 13 29.23 -13.77 2.68
C GLU A 13 27.81 -13.83 3.25
N ASN A 14 27.62 -14.69 4.25
CA ASN A 14 26.40 -14.81 5.04
C ASN A 14 26.25 -13.52 5.87
N GLU A 15 26.07 -12.37 5.22
CA GLU A 15 25.55 -11.19 5.87
C GLU A 15 24.07 -11.45 6.06
N GLU A 16 23.67 -11.72 7.31
CA GLU A 16 22.26 -11.76 7.68
C GLU A 16 21.59 -10.48 7.16
N PRO A 17 20.42 -10.59 6.51
CA PRO A 17 19.75 -9.45 5.92
C PRO A 17 19.54 -8.36 6.98
N GLU A 18 19.90 -7.14 6.64
CA GLU A 18 19.83 -6.02 7.57
C GLU A 18 18.37 -5.79 8.01
N ILE A 19 18.12 -5.87 9.32
CA ILE A 19 16.78 -5.60 9.88
C ILE A 19 16.49 -4.10 9.85
N TRP A 20 15.47 -3.71 9.09
CA TRP A 20 15.06 -2.32 8.95
C TRP A 20 13.97 -1.94 9.96
N ASP A 21 14.13 -0.79 10.59
CA ASP A 21 13.08 -0.21 11.43
C ASP A 21 11.98 0.48 10.59
N GLU A 22 10.92 0.93 11.27
CA GLU A 22 9.80 1.62 10.65
C GLU A 22 10.18 2.93 9.93
N HIS A 23 11.33 3.54 10.24
CA HIS A 23 11.75 4.80 9.63
C HIS A 23 12.41 4.54 8.29
N ARG A 24 13.31 3.55 8.23
CA ARG A 24 13.94 3.15 6.98
C ARG A 24 12.95 2.56 5.99
N TRP A 25 12.01 1.73 6.46
CA TRP A 25 10.91 1.24 5.64
C TRP A 25 10.05 2.39 5.09
N GLU A 26 9.75 3.40 5.90
CA GLU A 26 8.98 4.56 5.45
C GLU A 26 9.73 5.39 4.41
N GLU A 27 11.06 5.54 4.54
CA GLU A 27 11.87 6.21 3.51
C GLU A 27 11.86 5.42 2.19
N PHE A 28 12.06 4.11 2.26
CA PHE A 28 12.00 3.22 1.10
C PHE A 28 10.63 3.32 0.40
N MET A 29 9.53 3.20 1.16
CA MET A 29 8.18 3.32 0.61
C MET A 29 7.91 4.71 0.03
N ARG A 30 8.42 5.78 0.63
CA ARG A 30 8.26 7.14 0.10
C ARG A 30 8.98 7.32 -1.24
N GLU A 31 10.15 6.73 -1.41
CA GLU A 31 10.82 6.75 -2.72
C GLU A 31 10.07 5.90 -3.75
N ALA A 32 9.41 4.82 -3.32
CA ALA A 32 8.51 4.06 -4.20
C ALA A 32 7.29 4.90 -4.62
N ASP A 33 6.61 5.56 -3.67
CA ASP A 33 5.46 6.43 -3.95
C ASP A 33 5.82 7.50 -5.00
N LYS A 34 7.01 8.13 -4.90
CA LYS A 34 7.48 9.11 -5.91
C LYS A 34 7.65 8.52 -7.30
N ARG A 35 8.08 7.26 -7.40
CA ARG A 35 8.22 6.58 -8.70
C ARG A 35 6.84 6.29 -9.29
N THR A 36 5.89 5.84 -8.47
CA THR A 36 4.49 5.65 -8.87
C THR A 36 3.88 6.96 -9.32
N ASP A 37 4.01 8.05 -8.55
CA ASP A 37 3.49 9.38 -8.92
C ASP A 37 4.03 9.86 -10.28
N LYS A 38 5.33 9.62 -10.53
CA LYS A 38 5.97 9.95 -11.81
C LYS A 38 5.39 9.10 -12.94
N PHE A 39 5.23 7.79 -12.72
CA PHE A 39 4.63 6.89 -13.69
C PHE A 39 3.20 7.32 -14.04
N SER A 40 2.33 7.52 -13.04
CA SER A 40 0.94 7.95 -13.25
C SER A 40 0.86 9.28 -14.00
N SER A 41 1.75 10.24 -13.70
CA SER A 41 1.81 11.52 -14.41
C SER A 41 2.20 11.35 -15.88
N LEU A 42 3.20 10.51 -16.17
CA LEU A 42 3.61 10.21 -17.55
C LEU A 42 2.51 9.45 -18.31
N PHE A 43 1.85 8.51 -17.63
CA PHE A 43 0.75 7.76 -18.21
C PHE A 43 -0.40 8.68 -18.62
N GLU A 44 -0.80 9.61 -17.75
CA GLU A 44 -1.83 10.60 -18.07
C GLU A 44 -1.41 11.53 -19.24
N GLU A 45 -0.15 11.96 -19.28
CA GLU A 45 0.38 12.82 -20.36
C GLU A 45 0.39 12.12 -21.74
N TYR A 46 0.75 10.84 -21.77
CA TYR A 46 0.97 10.09 -23.00
C TYR A 46 -0.13 9.07 -23.32
N ILE A 47 -1.29 9.13 -22.65
CA ILE A 47 -2.36 8.12 -22.79
C ILE A 47 -2.81 7.90 -24.25
N ASP A 48 -2.85 8.98 -25.05
CA ASP A 48 -3.25 8.96 -26.46
C ASP A 48 -2.06 8.86 -27.44
N HIS A 49 -0.82 8.72 -26.94
CA HIS A 49 0.38 8.66 -27.77
C HIS A 49 0.62 7.23 -28.29
N PRO A 50 0.86 7.01 -29.60
CA PRO A 50 1.09 5.68 -30.15
C PRO A 50 2.29 4.96 -29.51
N ASP A 51 3.37 5.69 -29.22
CA ASP A 51 4.58 5.16 -28.58
C ASP A 51 4.60 5.34 -27.05
N ARG A 52 3.44 5.41 -26.38
CA ARG A 52 3.36 5.76 -24.93
C ARG A 52 4.29 4.91 -24.06
N GLU A 53 4.32 3.60 -24.31
CA GLU A 53 5.09 2.63 -23.51
C GLU A 53 6.59 2.87 -23.62
N ARG A 54 7.09 3.10 -24.84
CA ARG A 54 8.52 3.40 -25.09
C ARG A 54 8.93 4.76 -24.49
N ILE A 55 8.03 5.75 -24.51
CA ILE A 55 8.27 7.05 -23.88
C ILE A 55 8.34 6.89 -22.36
N ILE A 56 7.35 6.22 -21.76
CA ILE A 56 7.29 5.99 -20.31
C ILE A 56 8.51 5.20 -19.85
N ALA A 57 8.86 4.09 -20.51
CA ALA A 57 10.02 3.27 -20.14
C ALA A 57 11.32 4.07 -20.17
N ARG A 58 11.53 4.91 -21.20
CA ARG A 58 12.69 5.81 -21.28
C ARG A 58 12.71 6.83 -20.15
N GLU A 59 11.58 7.49 -19.90
CA GLU A 59 11.48 8.50 -18.84
C GLU A 59 11.64 7.88 -17.45
N MET A 60 11.19 6.65 -17.24
CA MET A 60 11.35 5.88 -16.01
C MET A 60 12.73 5.25 -15.83
N GLY A 61 13.58 5.25 -16.88
CA GLY A 61 14.89 4.61 -16.86
C GLY A 61 14.82 3.09 -16.88
N TRP A 62 13.75 2.53 -17.45
CA TRP A 62 13.53 1.10 -17.61
C TRP A 62 14.20 0.59 -18.88
N ASP A 63 15.54 0.71 -18.92
CA ASP A 63 16.34 0.38 -20.12
C ASP A 63 16.14 -1.09 -20.57
N HIS A 64 15.97 -2.01 -19.61
CA HIS A 64 15.67 -3.41 -19.88
C HIS A 64 14.36 -3.62 -20.66
N LEU A 65 13.30 -2.84 -20.38
CA LEU A 65 12.04 -2.92 -21.12
C LEU A 65 12.21 -2.40 -22.54
N LEU A 66 12.99 -1.32 -22.72
CA LEU A 66 13.31 -0.81 -24.05
C LEU A 66 14.07 -1.85 -24.88
N GLU A 67 15.03 -2.55 -24.27
CA GLU A 67 15.79 -3.63 -24.91
C GLU A 67 14.90 -4.83 -25.28
N MET A 68 13.90 -5.17 -24.46
CA MET A 68 12.93 -6.22 -24.77
C MET A 68 12.02 -5.83 -25.93
N MET A 69 11.46 -4.61 -25.92
CA MET A 69 10.62 -4.11 -27.01
C MET A 69 11.39 -4.03 -28.34
N ASP A 70 12.67 -3.67 -28.30
CA ASP A 70 13.54 -3.69 -29.49
C ASP A 70 13.78 -5.11 -30.04
N GLN A 71 13.88 -6.10 -29.16
CA GLN A 71 14.01 -7.51 -29.57
C GLN A 71 12.70 -8.07 -30.15
N GLU A 72 11.55 -7.69 -29.59
CA GLU A 72 10.24 -8.10 -30.09
C GLU A 72 9.90 -7.48 -31.45
N GLU A 73 10.25 -6.21 -31.67
CA GLU A 73 10.13 -5.56 -32.99
C GLU A 73 11.01 -6.24 -34.07
N GLU A 74 12.10 -6.91 -33.67
CA GLU A 74 12.95 -7.70 -34.57
C GLU A 74 12.41 -9.13 -34.83
N GLU A 75 11.50 -9.65 -34.00
CA GLU A 75 10.94 -11.02 -34.06
C GLU A 75 9.46 -11.11 -34.54
N ASP A 76 8.75 -9.98 -34.61
CA ASP A 76 7.32 -9.73 -34.92
C ASP A 76 6.47 -10.91 -35.50
N ALA A 77 5.80 -11.66 -34.60
CA ALA A 77 4.43 -12.20 -34.70
C ALA A 77 4.18 -13.32 -33.65
N SER A 78 3.87 -12.95 -32.41
CA SER A 78 3.15 -13.83 -31.47
C SER A 78 2.19 -12.99 -30.62
N ASP A 79 0.91 -13.06 -30.97
CA ASP A 79 -0.24 -12.37 -30.36
C ASP A 79 -0.53 -12.80 -28.90
N GLU A 80 0.37 -12.59 -27.93
CA GLU A 80 0.09 -12.93 -26.52
C GLU A 80 0.67 -11.95 -25.49
N LEU A 81 0.41 -10.63 -25.58
CA LEU A 81 0.67 -9.70 -24.47
C LEU A 81 -0.37 -8.56 -24.32
N GLU A 82 -1.64 -8.78 -24.71
CA GLU A 82 -2.71 -7.79 -24.46
C GLU A 82 -3.38 -7.92 -23.07
N GLU A 83 -3.03 -8.93 -22.25
CA GLU A 83 -3.73 -9.20 -20.97
C GLU A 83 -2.97 -8.77 -19.69
N GLU A 84 -1.69 -8.38 -19.75
CA GLU A 84 -0.94 -8.02 -18.53
C GLU A 84 -1.00 -6.53 -18.13
N PHE A 85 -1.53 -5.64 -18.98
CA PHE A 85 -1.50 -4.19 -18.72
C PHE A 85 -2.78 -3.62 -18.07
N PHE A 86 -3.74 -4.47 -17.73
CA PHE A 86 -4.92 -4.12 -16.93
C PHE A 86 -4.90 -4.88 -15.60
N VAL A 87 -3.77 -4.84 -14.89
CA VAL A 87 -3.80 -5.15 -13.45
C VAL A 87 -4.37 -3.92 -12.76
N ASP A 88 -5.57 -4.10 -12.21
CA ASP A 88 -6.23 -3.19 -11.30
C ASP A 88 -5.18 -2.60 -10.34
N GLU A 89 -5.07 -1.26 -10.27
CA GLU A 89 -4.12 -0.46 -9.47
C GLU A 89 -4.23 -0.72 -7.94
N PHE A 90 -4.96 -1.76 -7.56
CA PHE A 90 -5.14 -2.29 -6.23
C PHE A 90 -4.29 -3.54 -5.92
N ASP A 91 -3.73 -4.23 -6.92
CA ASP A 91 -3.11 -5.56 -6.74
C ASP A 91 -1.59 -5.63 -7.09
N GLU A 92 -1.03 -4.65 -7.80
CA GLU A 92 0.41 -4.64 -8.15
C GLU A 92 1.36 -4.42 -6.94
N GLY A 93 0.83 -4.14 -5.75
CA GLY A 93 1.60 -4.08 -4.51
C GLY A 93 1.88 -5.43 -3.86
N GLU A 94 1.39 -6.54 -4.45
CA GLU A 94 1.33 -7.87 -3.84
C GLU A 94 2.34 -8.88 -4.43
N GLU A 95 3.06 -8.55 -5.51
CA GLU A 95 4.01 -9.48 -6.17
C GLU A 95 5.10 -10.02 -5.22
N TRP A 96 5.53 -9.21 -4.26
CA TRP A 96 6.53 -9.62 -3.28
C TRP A 96 6.01 -10.73 -2.33
N LYS A 97 4.68 -10.93 -2.22
CA LYS A 97 4.08 -12.03 -1.44
C LYS A 97 4.35 -13.40 -2.04
N TYR A 98 4.44 -13.50 -3.37
CA TYR A 98 4.75 -14.76 -4.06
C TYR A 98 6.24 -15.13 -3.98
N ALA A 99 7.11 -14.12 -3.84
CA ALA A 99 8.56 -14.32 -3.73
C ALA A 99 9.00 -14.88 -2.38
N THR A 100 8.20 -14.73 -1.31
CA THR A 100 8.60 -15.14 0.04
C THR A 100 8.14 -16.55 0.41
N GLY A 101 7.10 -17.12 -0.21
CA GLY A 101 6.68 -18.50 0.04
C GLY A 101 6.37 -18.81 1.52
N TYR A 102 5.94 -17.80 2.29
CA TYR A 102 5.82 -17.88 3.74
C TYR A 102 4.38 -18.13 4.18
N ASP A 103 4.16 -19.30 4.77
CA ASP A 103 2.97 -19.69 5.50
C ASP A 103 3.35 -19.71 6.99
N VAL A 104 3.11 -18.61 7.72
CA VAL A 104 3.46 -18.49 9.14
C VAL A 104 2.24 -18.08 9.96
N PRO A 105 1.98 -18.77 11.09
CA PRO A 105 0.83 -18.51 11.93
C PRO A 105 0.99 -17.17 12.66
N THR A 106 0.29 -16.15 12.17
CA THR A 106 -0.15 -15.05 13.03
C THR A 106 -1.27 -15.58 13.95
N GLN A 107 -1.78 -14.81 14.92
CA GLN A 107 -3.02 -15.23 15.62
C GLN A 107 -4.23 -15.33 14.67
N PHE A 108 -4.08 -14.83 13.44
CA PHE A 108 -5.07 -14.82 12.37
C PHE A 108 -4.47 -15.44 11.11
N ASP A 109 -5.11 -16.47 10.58
CA ASP A 109 -4.66 -17.11 9.34
C ASP A 109 -4.96 -16.24 8.10
N ASP A 110 -5.80 -15.21 8.26
CA ASP A 110 -6.28 -14.33 7.20
C ASP A 110 -6.52 -12.91 7.76
N VAL A 111 -6.25 -11.88 6.94
CA VAL A 111 -6.60 -10.48 7.24
C VAL A 111 -8.10 -10.32 7.50
N GLU A 112 -8.94 -11.12 6.83
CA GLU A 112 -10.39 -11.12 7.04
C GLU A 112 -10.77 -11.45 8.49
N ASN A 113 -9.93 -12.20 9.20
CA ASN A 113 -10.14 -12.56 10.60
C ASN A 113 -9.55 -11.53 11.57
N PHE A 114 -8.82 -10.52 11.08
CA PHE A 114 -8.18 -9.51 11.92
C PHE A 114 -9.22 -8.48 12.41
N PRO A 115 -9.53 -8.38 13.73
CA PRO A 115 -10.64 -7.56 14.22
C PRO A 115 -10.52 -6.07 13.91
N LEU A 116 -9.30 -5.52 13.94
CA LEU A 116 -9.06 -4.13 13.60
C LEU A 116 -9.34 -3.85 12.11
N TYR A 117 -8.95 -4.77 11.23
CA TYR A 117 -9.29 -4.69 9.81
C TYR A 117 -10.81 -4.73 9.61
N GLN A 118 -11.49 -5.72 10.18
CA GLN A 118 -12.95 -5.85 10.08
C GLN A 118 -13.66 -4.57 10.52
N LYS A 119 -13.24 -3.98 11.65
CA LYS A 119 -13.81 -2.74 12.15
C LYS A 119 -13.59 -1.56 11.19
N ALA A 120 -12.36 -1.37 10.72
CA ALA A 120 -12.03 -0.32 9.76
C ALA A 120 -12.80 -0.48 8.44
N TYR A 121 -12.92 -1.72 7.95
CA TYR A 121 -13.61 -2.06 6.71
C TYR A 121 -15.13 -1.81 6.84
N GLN A 122 -15.77 -2.27 7.92
CA GLN A 122 -17.18 -2.00 8.17
C GLN A 122 -17.46 -0.50 8.31
N PHE A 123 -16.60 0.24 9.02
CA PHE A 123 -16.73 1.70 9.12
C PHE A 123 -16.61 2.39 7.74
N THR A 124 -15.76 1.87 6.87
CA THR A 124 -15.62 2.36 5.48
C THR A 124 -16.91 2.15 4.69
N LEU A 125 -17.49 0.96 4.74
CA LEU A 125 -18.77 0.67 4.06
C LEU A 125 -19.93 1.54 4.59
N HIS A 126 -19.93 1.83 5.89
CA HIS A 126 -20.90 2.76 6.48
C HIS A 126 -20.69 4.19 5.95
N SER A 127 -19.43 4.63 5.87
CA SER A 127 -19.06 5.97 5.41
C SER A 127 -19.30 6.19 3.92
N ILE A 128 -19.09 5.17 3.09
CA ILE A 128 -19.43 5.24 1.66
C ILE A 128 -20.93 5.47 1.50
N ARG A 129 -21.77 4.73 2.25
CA ARG A 129 -23.23 4.96 2.23
C ARG A 129 -23.62 6.36 2.68
N LEU A 130 -23.00 6.90 3.73
CA LEU A 130 -23.21 8.30 4.12
C LEU A 130 -22.91 9.26 2.97
N VAL A 131 -21.77 9.06 2.29
CA VAL A 131 -21.36 9.91 1.17
C VAL A 131 -22.37 9.81 0.03
N GLU A 132 -22.75 8.60 -0.37
CA GLU A 132 -23.68 8.36 -1.47
C GLU A 132 -25.09 8.90 -1.20
N GLU A 133 -25.60 8.71 0.01
CA GLU A 133 -26.99 9.05 0.37
C GLU A 133 -27.17 10.52 0.75
N GLN A 134 -26.16 11.15 1.38
CA GLN A 134 -26.30 12.47 1.98
C GLN A 134 -25.35 13.53 1.43
N LEU A 135 -24.15 13.15 0.96
CA LEU A 135 -23.09 14.11 0.62
C LEU A 135 -22.74 14.17 -0.87
N LYS A 136 -23.29 13.28 -1.70
CA LYS A 136 -22.91 13.11 -3.11
C LYS A 136 -23.01 14.40 -3.93
N GLU A 137 -24.04 15.20 -3.67
CA GLU A 137 -24.28 16.46 -4.40
C GLU A 137 -23.62 17.68 -3.69
N VAL A 138 -22.92 17.46 -2.58
CA VAL A 138 -22.26 18.52 -1.80
C VAL A 138 -20.84 18.72 -2.33
N ASN A 139 -20.66 19.80 -3.10
CA ASN A 139 -19.34 20.18 -3.61
C ASN A 139 -18.54 20.96 -2.55
N ASP A 140 -17.92 20.24 -1.61
CA ASP A 140 -17.06 20.80 -0.57
C ASP A 140 -15.79 19.97 -0.37
N GLU A 141 -14.66 20.64 -0.14
CA GLU A 141 -13.36 19.99 0.06
C GLU A 141 -13.36 19.03 1.26
N ALA A 142 -14.13 19.31 2.32
CA ALA A 142 -14.22 18.42 3.48
C ALA A 142 -14.97 17.11 3.15
N VAL A 143 -15.93 17.14 2.21
CA VAL A 143 -16.59 15.92 1.71
C VAL A 143 -15.58 15.09 0.94
N ASN A 144 -14.83 15.70 0.02
CA ASN A 144 -13.79 15.02 -0.76
C ASN A 144 -12.70 14.45 0.16
N ALA A 145 -12.24 15.23 1.15
CA ALA A 145 -11.24 14.78 2.11
C ALA A 145 -11.75 13.62 2.98
N PHE A 146 -13.02 13.64 3.40
CA PHE A 146 -13.60 12.52 4.15
C PHE A 146 -13.70 11.27 3.27
N ALA A 147 -14.28 11.38 2.08
CA ALA A 147 -14.46 10.26 1.15
C ALA A 147 -13.12 9.63 0.72
N SER A 148 -12.10 10.45 0.43
CA SER A 148 -10.80 9.92 0.01
C SER A 148 -9.99 9.34 1.16
N SER A 149 -10.17 9.82 2.39
CA SER A 149 -9.38 9.35 3.55
C SER A 149 -9.99 8.14 4.25
N VAL A 150 -11.31 7.95 4.19
CA VAL A 150 -11.98 6.87 4.94
C VAL A 150 -11.66 5.47 4.41
N ILE A 151 -11.35 5.34 3.11
CA ILE A 151 -11.00 4.06 2.47
C ILE A 151 -9.57 3.60 2.79
N ILE A 152 -8.69 4.52 3.21
CA ILE A 152 -7.26 4.24 3.34
C ILE A 152 -6.91 3.39 4.57
N PRO A 153 -7.47 3.61 5.78
CA PRO A 153 -7.16 2.80 6.95
C PRO A 153 -7.28 1.29 6.74
N PRO A 154 -8.40 0.71 6.27
CA PRO A 154 -8.48 -0.75 6.06
C PRO A 154 -7.48 -1.24 5.02
N ALA A 155 -7.27 -0.50 3.92
CA ALA A 155 -6.28 -0.88 2.90
C ALA A 155 -4.85 -0.92 3.46
N LYS A 156 -4.48 0.06 4.29
CA LYS A 156 -3.15 0.10 4.93
C LYS A 156 -3.01 -0.94 6.02
N ILE A 157 -4.07 -1.26 6.75
CA ILE A 157 -4.07 -2.39 7.69
C ILE A 157 -3.86 -3.71 6.94
N ALA A 158 -4.55 -3.92 5.83
CA ALA A 158 -4.42 -5.15 5.03
C ALA A 158 -3.04 -5.29 4.39
N GLY A 159 -2.52 -4.23 3.76
CA GLY A 159 -1.15 -4.26 3.24
C GLY A 159 -0.10 -4.44 4.34
N ALA A 160 -0.35 -3.89 5.53
CA ALA A 160 0.52 -4.10 6.69
C ALA A 160 0.50 -5.54 7.19
N PHE A 161 -0.67 -6.16 7.23
CA PHE A 161 -0.82 -7.58 7.49
C PHE A 161 -0.05 -8.39 6.43
N GLY A 162 -0.15 -7.98 5.16
CA GLY A 162 0.60 -8.51 4.03
C GLY A 162 2.09 -8.59 4.32
N PHE A 163 2.72 -7.49 4.78
CA PHE A 163 4.16 -7.44 5.17
C PHE A 163 4.59 -8.59 6.09
N GLY A 164 3.69 -9.09 6.93
CA GLY A 164 3.98 -10.15 7.89
C GLY A 164 4.46 -9.63 9.24
N PHE A 165 4.90 -10.56 10.09
CA PHE A 165 5.17 -10.33 11.51
C PHE A 165 6.60 -10.70 11.93
N GLU A 166 7.39 -11.21 10.99
CA GLU A 166 8.80 -11.53 11.21
C GLU A 166 9.63 -10.26 11.41
N LEU A 167 10.74 -10.38 12.12
CA LEU A 167 11.53 -9.24 12.55
C LEU A 167 12.01 -8.37 11.37
N GLU A 168 12.32 -9.00 10.23
CA GLU A 168 12.79 -8.37 9.00
C GLU A 168 11.71 -7.51 8.33
N SER A 169 10.44 -7.93 8.40
CA SER A 169 9.31 -7.26 7.73
C SER A 169 8.42 -6.44 8.67
N LEU A 170 8.55 -6.65 9.99
CA LEU A 170 7.75 -5.99 11.02
C LEU A 170 7.93 -4.46 11.00
N GLY A 171 9.12 -3.96 10.64
CA GLY A 171 9.33 -2.53 10.41
C GLY A 171 8.43 -1.97 9.30
N GLY A 172 8.26 -2.71 8.20
CA GLY A 172 7.39 -2.37 7.07
C GLY A 172 5.91 -2.42 7.46
N ASN A 173 5.51 -3.45 8.19
CA ASN A 173 4.17 -3.57 8.78
C ASN A 173 3.83 -2.33 9.64
N ILE A 174 4.71 -1.95 10.56
CA ILE A 174 4.51 -0.78 11.42
C ILE A 174 4.44 0.51 10.60
N ALA A 175 5.35 0.69 9.64
CA ALA A 175 5.38 1.86 8.78
C ALA A 175 4.08 2.01 7.97
N ASN A 176 3.56 0.92 7.41
CA ASN A 176 2.32 0.94 6.64
C ASN A 176 1.09 1.20 7.52
N ASN A 177 1.02 0.61 8.72
CA ASN A 177 -0.02 0.94 9.72
C ASN A 177 0.02 2.42 10.13
N LYS A 178 1.21 3.05 10.24
CA LYS A 178 1.33 4.50 10.50
C LYS A 178 0.74 5.35 9.38
N ARG A 179 0.84 4.92 8.12
CA ARG A 179 0.17 5.57 6.98
C ARG A 179 -1.36 5.48 7.13
N GLY A 180 -1.88 4.31 7.53
CA GLY A 180 -3.28 4.13 7.89
C GLY A 180 -3.74 5.06 9.04
N LEU A 181 -2.92 5.20 10.08
CA LEU A 181 -3.21 6.09 11.21
C LEU A 181 -3.22 7.57 10.77
N SER A 182 -2.31 7.97 9.88
CA SER A 182 -2.31 9.32 9.31
C SER A 182 -3.61 9.60 8.54
N ALA A 183 -4.08 8.65 7.73
CA ALA A 183 -5.36 8.78 7.04
C ALA A 183 -6.56 8.82 8.00
N ALA A 184 -6.58 7.99 9.05
CA ALA A 184 -7.63 8.02 10.07
C ALA A 184 -7.70 9.39 10.79
N ASN A 185 -6.55 10.05 11.02
CA ASN A 185 -6.54 11.40 11.56
C ASN A 185 -7.09 12.44 10.56
N LYS A 186 -6.77 12.31 9.26
CA LYS A 186 -7.33 13.18 8.20
C LYS A 186 -8.85 13.03 8.11
N MET A 187 -9.34 11.80 8.16
CA MET A 187 -10.76 11.46 8.17
C MET A 187 -11.51 12.09 9.35
N LEU A 188 -10.97 11.99 10.57
CA LEU A 188 -11.58 12.64 11.74
C LEU A 188 -11.56 14.17 11.64
N LYS A 189 -10.49 14.74 11.08
CA LYS A 189 -10.42 16.19 10.82
C LYS A 189 -11.49 16.62 9.82
N ALA A 190 -11.67 15.86 8.74
CA ALA A 190 -12.70 16.12 7.73
C ALA A 190 -14.11 16.03 8.32
N LEU A 191 -14.39 15.03 9.17
CA LEU A 191 -15.67 14.95 9.91
C LEU A 191 -15.90 16.20 10.78
N GLN A 192 -14.87 16.68 11.47
CA GLN A 192 -14.97 17.92 12.24
C GLN A 192 -15.26 19.13 11.34
N ASP A 193 -14.61 19.23 10.18
CA ASP A 193 -14.87 20.31 9.21
C ASP A 193 -16.29 20.25 8.64
N LEU A 194 -16.81 19.06 8.35
CA LEU A 194 -18.19 18.86 7.92
C LEU A 194 -19.18 19.32 9.00
N ARG A 195 -18.86 19.09 10.28
CA ARG A 195 -19.67 19.56 11.40
C ARG A 195 -19.61 21.07 11.56
N ASP A 196 -18.41 21.65 11.51
CA ASP A 196 -18.18 23.09 11.69
C ASP A 196 -18.83 23.90 10.56
N LYS A 197 -18.94 23.32 9.36
CA LYS A 197 -19.65 23.89 8.21
C LYS A 197 -21.15 23.62 8.19
N GLU A 198 -21.68 22.94 9.22
CA GLU A 198 -23.08 22.54 9.31
C GLU A 198 -23.57 21.66 8.13
N ILE A 199 -22.63 20.98 7.44
CA ILE A 199 -22.95 20.02 6.36
C ILE A 199 -23.51 18.74 6.98
N LEU A 200 -22.95 18.31 8.11
CA LEU A 200 -23.49 17.22 8.92
C LEU A 200 -24.23 17.76 10.14
N ASP A 201 -25.40 17.18 10.40
CA ASP A 201 -26.11 17.40 11.65
C ASP A 201 -25.33 16.78 12.84
N GLN A 202 -25.75 17.16 14.05
CA GLN A 202 -25.05 16.76 15.27
C GLN A 202 -25.11 15.24 15.52
N GLU A 203 -26.23 14.59 15.20
CA GLU A 203 -26.43 13.17 15.46
C GLU A 203 -25.54 12.34 14.53
N THR A 204 -25.61 12.62 13.23
CA THR A 204 -24.75 11.98 12.22
C THR A 204 -23.27 12.23 12.53
N PHE A 205 -22.86 13.47 12.84
CA PHE A 205 -21.48 13.74 13.21
C PHE A 205 -21.01 12.91 14.42
N GLN A 206 -21.80 12.85 15.49
CA GLN A 206 -21.39 12.11 16.70
C GLN A 206 -21.25 10.62 16.44
N GLU A 207 -22.15 10.02 15.67
CA GLU A 207 -22.07 8.61 15.28
C GLU A 207 -20.77 8.33 14.53
N TYR A 208 -20.53 9.03 13.41
CA TYR A 208 -19.38 8.77 12.54
C TYR A 208 -18.05 9.15 13.21
N TYR A 209 -18.02 10.24 13.99
CA TYR A 209 -16.82 10.62 14.71
C TYR A 209 -16.46 9.61 15.79
N THR A 210 -17.46 9.05 16.50
CA THR A 210 -17.22 8.01 17.52
C THR A 210 -16.64 6.75 16.88
N LEU A 211 -17.31 6.22 15.85
CA LEU A 211 -16.86 5.01 15.14
C LEU A 211 -15.47 5.21 14.50
N GLY A 212 -15.25 6.32 13.81
CA GLY A 212 -13.95 6.64 13.21
C GLY A 212 -12.84 6.80 14.25
N LYS A 213 -13.17 7.33 15.43
CA LYS A 213 -12.21 7.51 16.53
C LYS A 213 -11.83 6.17 17.15
N GLU A 214 -12.77 5.24 17.27
CA GLU A 214 -12.47 3.87 17.73
C GLU A 214 -11.47 3.19 16.78
N VAL A 215 -11.69 3.24 15.47
CA VAL A 215 -10.75 2.71 14.46
C VAL A 215 -9.36 3.35 14.63
N ARG A 216 -9.31 4.67 14.74
CA ARG A 216 -8.06 5.43 14.88
C ARG A 216 -7.31 5.06 16.16
N ASP A 217 -8.01 4.96 17.29
CA ASP A 217 -7.39 4.68 18.59
C ASP A 217 -6.90 3.24 18.69
N GLU A 218 -7.67 2.27 18.19
CA GLU A 218 -7.26 0.87 18.15
C GLU A 218 -6.05 0.66 17.24
N LEU A 219 -6.02 1.32 16.07
CA LEU A 219 -4.86 1.31 15.20
C LEU A 219 -3.62 1.91 15.88
N ALA A 220 -3.78 2.99 16.63
CA ALA A 220 -2.67 3.58 17.38
C ALA A 220 -2.14 2.65 18.49
N ILE A 221 -3.03 1.94 19.20
CA ILE A 221 -2.66 0.93 20.19
C ILE A 221 -1.92 -0.23 19.52
N TYR A 222 -2.46 -0.74 18.41
CA TYR A 222 -1.86 -1.84 17.67
C TYR A 222 -0.43 -1.53 17.20
N ILE A 223 -0.19 -0.31 16.70
CA ILE A 223 1.17 0.15 16.35
C ILE A 223 2.12 0.10 17.57
N VAL A 224 1.65 0.46 18.77
CA VAL A 224 2.47 0.37 19.99
C VAL A 224 2.79 -1.08 20.33
N GLU A 225 1.84 -2.00 20.15
CA GLU A 225 2.05 -3.44 20.35
C GLU A 225 3.10 -3.99 19.38
N LEU A 226 2.98 -3.68 18.08
CA LEU A 226 3.96 -4.10 17.07
C LEU A 226 5.37 -3.57 17.35
N ARG A 227 5.49 -2.30 17.77
CA ARG A 227 6.78 -1.73 18.20
C ARG A 227 7.38 -2.45 19.40
N GLU A 228 6.54 -2.91 20.33
CA GLU A 228 7.02 -3.69 21.47
C GLU A 228 7.49 -5.10 21.04
N ARG A 229 6.80 -5.74 20.08
CA ARG A 229 7.27 -6.99 19.47
C ARG A 229 8.61 -6.82 18.78
N PHE A 230 8.74 -5.79 17.95
CA PHE A 230 9.98 -5.45 17.25
C PHE A 230 11.15 -5.25 18.24
N ARG A 231 10.94 -4.48 19.32
CA ARG A 231 11.96 -4.28 20.36
C ARG A 231 12.38 -5.56 21.08
N ARG A 232 11.48 -6.53 21.21
CA ARG A 232 11.75 -7.80 21.89
C ARG A 232 12.33 -8.87 20.97
N GLY A 233 12.32 -8.66 19.65
CA GLY A 233 12.71 -9.66 18.67
C GLY A 233 11.83 -10.91 18.72
N ILE A 234 10.54 -10.74 19.04
CA ILE A 234 9.57 -11.83 19.12
C ILE A 234 8.60 -11.66 17.94
N PRO A 235 8.32 -12.72 17.14
CA PRO A 235 7.25 -12.70 16.15
C PRO A 235 5.85 -12.48 16.80
#